data_AF-N1V846-F1
#
_entry.id   AF-N1V846-F1
#
_cell.length_a   1.000
_cell.length_b   1.000
_cell.length_c   1.000
_cell.angle_alpha   90.00
_cell.angle_beta   90.00
_cell.angle_gamma   90.00
#
_symmetry.space_group_name_H-M   'P 1'
#
loop_
_entity.id
_entity.type
_entity.pdbx_description
1 polymer ?
#
loop_
_entity_poly.entity_id
_entity_poly.type
_entity_poly.pdbx_seq_one_letter_code
_entity_poly.pdbx_strand_id
1 'polypeptide(L)' 'MQTEQEIQPATFQELLAAIQPAEGGRELKDPATGEVVGRAPEHTAQELDAAVAAARAA' A
#
# COMPACT_ATOMS: atom_id res chain seq x y z
N MET A 1 3.06 -17.10 -30.86
CA MET A 1 4.19 -17.22 -29.91
C MET A 1 4.16 -15.96 -29.06
N GLN A 2 3.41 -16.00 -27.95
CA GLN A 2 3.46 -14.90 -26.98
C GLN A 2 4.80 -15.02 -26.26
N THR A 3 5.53 -13.91 -26.25
CA THR A 3 6.79 -13.72 -25.54
C THR A 3 6.62 -14.13 -24.08
N GLU A 4 7.36 -15.14 -23.63
CA GLU A 4 7.67 -15.35 -22.23
C GLU A 4 8.34 -14.06 -21.74
N GLN A 5 7.57 -13.19 -21.07
CA GLN A 5 8.16 -12.07 -20.36
C GLN A 5 8.95 -12.67 -19.20
N GLU A 6 10.28 -12.55 -19.24
CA GLU A 6 11.11 -12.75 -18.07
C GLU A 6 10.54 -11.85 -16.96
N ILE A 7 9.94 -12.47 -15.94
CA ILE A 7 9.48 -11.75 -14.76
C ILE A 7 10.75 -11.33 -14.02
N GLN A 8 11.22 -10.12 -14.30
CA GLN A 8 12.35 -9.56 -13.56
C GLN A 8 11.89 -9.35 -12.10
N PRO A 9 12.61 -9.87 -11.10
CA PRO A 9 12.21 -9.69 -9.72
C PRO A 9 12.30 -8.21 -9.36
N ALA A 10 11.16 -7.63 -8.99
CA ALA A 10 11.11 -6.27 -8.47
C ALA A 10 11.93 -6.17 -7.18
N THR A 11 12.64 -5.07 -7.01
CA THR A 11 13.33 -4.73 -5.77
C THR A 11 12.31 -4.47 -4.67
N PHE A 12 12.76 -4.60 -3.42
CA PHE A 12 11.94 -4.25 -2.26
C PHE A 12 11.36 -2.85 -2.36
N GLN A 13 12.15 -1.86 -2.81
CA GLN A 13 11.71 -0.47 -2.92
C GLN A 13 10.61 -0.29 -3.98
N GLU A 14 10.70 -1.00 -5.10
CA GLU A 14 9.67 -0.97 -6.15
C GLU A 14 8.36 -1.59 -5.67
N LEU A 15 8.43 -2.73 -4.98
CA LEU A 15 7.25 -3.37 -4.40
C LEU A 15 6.62 -2.51 -3.31
N LEU A 16 7.43 -1.90 -2.45
CA LEU A 16 6.96 -1.02 -1.40
C LEU A 16 6.30 0.24 -1.99
N ALA A 17 6.93 0.87 -2.99
CA ALA A 17 6.38 2.00 -3.73
C ALA A 17 5.03 1.71 -4.38
N ALA A 18 4.81 0.47 -4.84
CA ALA A 18 3.56 0.09 -5.48
C ALA A 18 2.35 0.02 -4.53
N ILE A 19 2.58 -0.18 -3.22
CA ILE A 19 1.49 -0.38 -2.24
C ILE A 19 1.33 0.77 -1.24
N GLN A 20 2.36 1.60 -1.06
CA GLN A 20 2.30 2.71 -0.14
C GLN A 20 1.61 3.93 -0.78
N PRO A 21 1.01 4.85 0.01
CA PRO A 21 0.46 6.09 -0.51
C PRO A 21 1.51 6.86 -1.31
N ALA A 22 1.11 7.40 -2.47
CA ALA A 22 1.98 8.24 -3.29
C ALA A 22 2.40 9.51 -2.55
N GLU A 23 1.51 10.04 -1.69
CA GLU A 23 1.75 11.22 -0.86
C GLU A 23 1.19 11.02 0.56
N GLY A 24 1.83 11.65 1.55
CA GLY A 24 1.36 11.65 2.94
C GLY A 24 1.52 10.30 3.64
N GLY A 25 0.53 9.95 4.47
CA GLY A 25 0.46 8.68 5.20
C GLY A 25 1.27 8.63 6.50
N ARG A 26 0.87 7.69 7.37
CA ARG A 26 1.49 7.44 8.66
C ARG A 26 2.66 6.48 8.52
N GLU A 27 3.79 6.80 9.14
CA GLU A 27 4.95 5.90 9.18
C GLU A 27 4.61 4.58 9.90
N LEU A 28 4.91 3.46 9.25
CA LEU A 28 4.97 2.16 9.91
C LEU A 28 6.39 1.95 10.41
N LYS A 29 6.54 1.67 11.71
CA LYS A 29 7.84 1.42 12.33
C LYS A 29 7.98 -0.04 12.70
N ASP A 30 9.18 -0.57 12.49
CA ASP A 30 9.59 -1.86 13.05
C ASP A 30 9.63 -1.74 14.59
N PRO A 31 8.85 -2.55 15.35
CA PRO A 31 8.84 -2.47 16.81
C PRO A 31 10.16 -2.84 17.50
N ALA A 32 11.03 -3.60 16.84
CA ALA A 32 12.31 -4.05 17.37
C ALA A 32 13.43 -3.03 17.13
N THR A 33 13.43 -2.35 15.97
CA THR A 33 14.52 -1.42 15.58
C THR A 33 14.10 0.05 15.58
N GLY A 34 12.81 0.34 15.47
CA GLY A 34 12.27 1.70 15.32
C GLY A 34 12.39 2.28 13.90
N GLU A 35 12.95 1.52 12.95
CA GLU A 35 13.12 1.96 11.56
C GLU A 35 11.78 2.05 10.83
N VAL A 36 11.67 2.97 9.86
CA VAL A 36 10.47 3.11 9.03
C VAL A 36 10.49 2.05 7.94
N VAL A 37 9.45 1.21 7.91
CA VAL A 37 9.31 0.10 6.94
C VAL A 37 8.27 0.38 5.84
N GLY A 38 7.54 1.49 5.94
CA GLY A 38 6.56 1.91 4.94
C GLY A 38 5.64 3.03 5.43
N ARG A 39 4.61 3.34 4.64
CA ARG A 39 3.57 4.33 4.98
C ARG A 39 2.17 3.75 4.82
N ALA A 40 1.30 4.00 5.79
CA ALA A 40 -0.10 3.61 5.76
C ALA A 40 -0.93 4.82 5.27
N PRO A 41 -1.93 4.60 4.42
CA PRO A 41 -2.92 5.63 4.11
C PRO A 41 -3.57 6.17 5.38
N GLU A 42 -3.76 7.48 5.46
CA GLU A 42 -4.57 8.10 6.52
C GLU A 42 -5.91 8.51 5.94
N HIS A 43 -6.94 7.76 6.29
CA HIS A 43 -8.31 7.99 5.82
C HIS A 43 -9.14 8.80 6.80
N THR A 44 -10.13 9.51 6.27
CA THR A 44 -11.14 10.23 7.07
C THR A 44 -12.30 9.31 7.46
N ALA A 45 -13.08 9.70 8.47
CA ALA A 45 -14.29 8.98 8.86
C ALA A 45 -15.31 8.90 7.71
N GLN A 46 -15.42 9.95 6.89
CA GLN A 46 -16.32 9.97 5.74
C GLN A 46 -15.91 8.94 4.68
N GLU A 47 -14.60 8.80 4.42
CA GLU A 47 -14.09 7.77 3.50
C GLU A 47 -14.36 6.37 4.02
N LEU A 48 -14.24 6.16 5.33
CA LEU A 48 -14.63 4.90 5.97
C LEU A 48 -16.11 4.60 5.76
N ASP A 49 -16.99 5.56 6.01
CA ASP A 49 -18.44 5.38 5.83
C ASP A 49 -18.79 5.05 4.37
N ALA A 50 -18.14 5.72 3.41
CA ALA A 50 -18.30 5.45 1.99
C ALA A 50 -17.84 4.03 1.62
N ALA A 51 -16.70 3.58 2.15
CA ALA A 51 -16.19 2.24 1.93
C ALA A 51 -17.14 1.17 2.50
N VAL A 52 -17.71 1.39 3.68
CA VAL A 52 -18.71 0.49 4.28
C VAL A 52 -19.99 0.43 3.43
N ALA A 53 -20.48 1.57 2.93
CA ALA A 53 -21.66 1.60 2.07
C ALA A 53 -21.43 0.84 0.76
N ALA A 54 -20.26 1.02 0.12
CA ALA A 54 -19.88 0.29 -1.09
C ALA A 54 -19.79 -1.23 -0.82
N ALA A 55 -19.18 -1.65 0.28
CA ALA A 55 -19.07 -3.05 0.66
C ALA A 55 -20.44 -3.72 0.89
N ARG A 56 -21.43 -2.97 1.38
CA ARG A 56 -22.81 -3.47 1.58
C ARG A 56 -23.60 -3.60 0.28
N ALA A 57 -23.18 -2.91 -0.77
CA ALA A 57 -23.88 -2.88 -2.06
C ALA A 57 -23.39 -3.94 -3.06
N ALA A 58 -22.26 -4.61 -2.77
CA ALA A 58 -21.67 -5.69 -3.57
C ALA A 58 -22.27 -7.06 -3.23
#